data_AF-A0A1N6WLY3-F1
#
_entry.id   AF-A0A1N6WLY3-F1
#
_cell.length_a   1.000
_cell.length_b   1.000
_cell.length_c   1.000
_cell.angle_alpha   90.00
_cell.angle_beta   90.00
_cell.angle_gamma   90.00
#
_symmetry.space_group_name_H-M   'P 1'
#
loop_
_entity.id
_entity.type
_entity.pdbx_description
1 polymer ?
#
loop_
_entity_poly.entity_id
_entity_poly.type
_entity_poly.pdbx_seq_one_letter_code
_entity_poly.pdbx_strand_id
1 'polypeptide(L)' 'MTVPEKNRRQQEDEALESGAVYQDVKGRRTADPGDGAALAHSEADLNAEHLRRGEVGPGAPEE' A
#
# COMPACT_ATOMS: atom_id res chain seq x y z
N MET A 1 -11.67 0.52 -33.82
CA MET A 1 -12.10 1.04 -32.50
C MET A 1 -10.85 1.52 -31.79
N THR A 2 -10.74 2.82 -31.52
CA THR A 2 -9.60 3.40 -30.80
C THR A 2 -9.81 3.13 -29.31
N VAL A 3 -8.87 2.43 -28.68
CA VAL A 3 -8.88 2.24 -27.22
C VAL A 3 -8.77 3.63 -26.60
N PRO A 4 -9.71 4.05 -25.73
CA PRO A 4 -9.58 5.34 -25.08
C PRO A 4 -8.29 5.37 -24.27
N GLU A 5 -7.48 6.41 -24.47
CA GLU A 5 -6.25 6.61 -23.73
C GLU A 5 -6.58 6.65 -22.24
N LYS A 6 -6.15 5.63 -21.50
CA LYS A 6 -6.48 5.51 -20.07
C LYS A 6 -5.84 6.68 -19.33
N ASN A 7 -6.63 7.32 -18.48
CA ASN A 7 -6.12 8.38 -17.63
C ASN A 7 -4.98 7.83 -16.74
N ARG A 8 -3.95 8.63 -16.45
CA ARG A 8 -2.77 8.18 -15.69
C ARG A 8 -3.13 7.46 -14.39
N ARG A 9 -4.16 7.93 -13.68
CA ARG A 9 -4.65 7.28 -12.45
C ARG A 9 -5.15 5.86 -12.68
N GLN A 10 -5.88 5.62 -13.77
CA GLN A 10 -6.39 4.29 -14.11
C GLN A 10 -5.25 3.31 -14.44
N GLN A 11 -4.16 3.81 -15.07
CA GLN A 11 -2.98 2.99 -15.32
C GLN A 11 -2.24 2.64 -14.02
N GLU A 12 -2.15 3.59 -13.09
CA GLU A 12 -1.54 3.36 -11.77
C GLU A 12 -2.37 2.39 -10.92
N ASP A 13 -3.69 2.44 -11.00
CA ASP A 13 -4.58 1.52 -10.26
C ASP A 13 -4.54 0.10 -10.85
N GLU A 14 -4.45 -0.04 -12.18
CA GLU A 14 -4.19 -1.34 -12.82
C GLU A 14 -2.81 -1.89 -12.47
N ALA A 15 -1.81 -1.02 -12.29
CA ALA A 15 -0.47 -1.43 -11.85
C ALA A 15 -0.49 -1.93 -10.40
N LEU A 16 -1.34 -1.38 -9.54
CA LEU A 16 -1.58 -1.92 -8.19
C LEU A 16 -2.30 -3.26 -8.23
N GLU A 17 -3.38 -3.38 -9.01
CA GLU A 17 -4.16 -4.61 -9.11
C GLU A 17 -3.34 -5.77 -9.68
N SER A 18 -2.45 -5.48 -10.64
CA SER A 18 -1.52 -6.45 -11.21
C SER A 18 -0.30 -6.75 -10.34
N GLY A 19 -0.07 -5.99 -9.26
CA GLY A 19 1.11 -6.11 -8.40
C GLY A 19 2.41 -5.58 -9.05
N ALA A 20 2.31 -4.81 -10.14
CA ALA A 20 3.43 -4.11 -10.74
C ALA A 20 3.87 -2.89 -9.91
N VAL A 21 2.99 -2.39 -9.05
CA VAL A 21 3.26 -1.33 -8.06
C VAL A 21 2.78 -1.83 -6.71
N TYR A 22 3.55 -1.50 -5.67
CA TYR A 22 3.25 -1.74 -4.28
C TYR A 22 2.74 -0.45 -3.64
N GLN A 23 1.73 -0.52 -2.78
CA GLN A 23 1.27 0.61 -1.98
C GLN A 23 1.29 0.26 -0.50
N ASP A 24 1.85 1.15 0.32
CA ASP A 24 1.87 1.01 1.76
C ASP A 24 0.59 1.56 2.42
N VAL A 25 0.39 1.30 3.72
CA VAL A 25 -0.74 1.76 4.53
C VAL A 25 -0.81 3.28 4.68
N LYS A 26 0.28 4.00 4.36
CA LYS A 26 0.33 5.47 4.32
C LYS A 26 0.01 6.02 2.91
N GLY A 27 -0.32 5.15 1.97
CA GLY A 27 -0.66 5.48 0.59
C GLY A 27 0.54 5.72 -0.34
N ARG A 28 1.78 5.54 0.14
CA ARG A 28 3.01 5.69 -0.68
C ARG A 28 3.12 4.52 -1.65
N ARG A 29 3.42 4.81 -2.91
CA ARG A 29 3.52 3.82 -4.00
C ARG A 29 4.98 3.64 -4.45
N THR A 30 5.39 2.40 -4.73
CA THR A 30 6.70 2.08 -5.33
C THR A 30 6.57 0.97 -6.37
N ALA A 31 7.34 1.04 -7.45
CA ALA A 31 7.46 -0.06 -8.42
C ALA A 31 8.68 -0.94 -8.14
N ASP A 32 9.54 -0.55 -7.18
CA ASP A 32 10.71 -1.33 -6.79
C ASP A 32 10.29 -2.43 -5.79
N PRO A 33 10.53 -3.73 -6.10
CA PRO A 33 10.16 -4.82 -5.21
C PRO A 33 10.93 -4.83 -3.89
N GLY A 34 12.16 -4.33 -3.87
CA GLY A 34 12.99 -4.24 -2.66
C GLY A 34 12.44 -3.20 -1.69
N ASP A 35 12.09 -2.02 -2.21
CA ASP A 35 11.39 -0.99 -1.45
C ASP A 35 10.03 -1.48 -0.98
N GLY A 36 9.28 -2.19 -1.83
CA GLY A 36 8.01 -2.82 -1.47
C GLY A 36 8.15 -3.79 -0.28
N ALA A 37 9.17 -4.65 -0.30
CA ALA A 37 9.46 -5.57 0.80
C ALA A 37 9.89 -4.85 2.09
N ALA A 38 10.71 -3.81 1.98
CA ALA A 38 11.15 -3.01 3.13
C ALA A 38 9.97 -2.26 3.79
N LEU A 39 9.04 -1.75 2.99
CA LEU A 39 7.80 -1.14 3.48
C LEU A 39 6.93 -2.17 4.19
N ALA A 40 6.69 -3.33 3.58
CA ALA A 40 5.90 -4.41 4.20
C ALA A 40 6.48 -4.90 5.54
N HIS A 41 7.81 -4.98 5.65
CA HIS A 41 8.46 -5.31 6.93
C HIS A 41 8.23 -4.23 7.98
N SER A 42 8.41 -2.96 7.61
CA SER A 42 8.17 -1.83 8.50
C SER A 42 6.71 -1.78 8.99
N GLU A 43 5.76 -2.15 8.12
CA GLU A 43 4.34 -2.25 8.48
C GLU A 43 4.06 -3.41 9.44
N ALA A 44 4.71 -4.55 9.25
CA ALA A 44 4.59 -5.67 10.17
C ALA A 44 5.08 -5.29 11.58
N ASP A 45 6.18 -4.53 11.68
CA ASP A 45 6.69 -4.03 12.96
C ASP A 45 5.72 -3.06 13.64
N LEU A 46 5.16 -2.12 12.87
CA LEU A 46 4.13 -1.19 13.35
C LEU A 46 2.87 -1.93 13.80
N ASN A 47 2.41 -2.93 13.04
CA ASN A 47 1.28 -3.76 13.42
C ASN A 47 1.56 -4.56 14.68
N ALA A 48 2.78 -5.09 14.84
CA ALA A 48 3.18 -5.75 16.07
C ALA A 48 3.18 -4.79 17.26
N GLU A 49 3.53 -3.51 17.06
CA GLU A 49 3.42 -2.49 18.08
C GLU A 49 1.97 -2.14 18.45
N HIS A 50 1.11 -1.94 17.46
CA HIS A 50 -0.31 -1.71 17.67
C HIS A 50 -0.95 -2.88 18.43
N LEU A 51 -0.62 -4.12 18.06
CA LEU A 51 -1.06 -5.31 18.79
C LEU A 51 -0.61 -5.30 20.26
N ARG A 52 0.63 -4.89 20.54
CA ARG A 52 1.12 -4.74 21.93
C ARG A 52 0.35 -3.67 22.71
N ARG A 53 -0.15 -2.65 22.03
CA ARG A 53 -0.96 -1.56 22.62
C ARG A 53 -2.46 -1.89 22.70
N GLY A 54 -2.89 -3.03 22.15
CA GLY A 54 -4.31 -3.39 22.05
C GLY A 54 -5.06 -2.64 20.94
N GLU A 55 -4.33 -1.98 20.05
CA GLU A 55 -4.84 -1.22 18.91
C GLU A 55 -5.07 -2.19 17.73
N VAL A 56 -6.25 -2.81 17.65
CA VAL A 56 -6.59 -3.79 16.60
C VAL A 56 -7.91 -3.42 15.91
N GLY A 57 -7.89 -3.10 14.61
CA GLY A 57 -9.09 -2.81 13.81
C GLY A 57 -8.87 -1.80 12.68
N PRO A 58 -9.87 -1.60 11.78
CA PRO A 58 -9.79 -0.64 10.68
C PRO A 58 -9.84 0.79 11.23
N GLY A 59 -8.65 1.33 11.47
CA GLY A 59 -8.41 2.63 12.11
C GLY A 59 -8.27 2.46 13.62
N ALA A 60 -7.07 2.17 14.13
CA ALA A 60 -6.78 2.43 15.54
C ALA A 60 -6.83 3.96 15.75
N PRO A 61 -7.87 4.51 16.40
CA PRO A 61 -8.02 5.96 16.55
C PRO A 61 -7.53 6.40 17.93
N GLU A 62 -6.67 7.41 17.88
CA GLU A 62 -6.43 8.54 18.80
C GLU A 62 -7.02 8.44 20.22
N GLU A 63 -6.12 8.41 21.22
CA GLU A 63 -6.33 9.23 22.42
C GLU A 63 -5.87 10.67 22.16
#